data_AF-K1TNW8-F1
#
_entry.id   AF-K1TNW8-F1
#
_cell.length_a   1.000
_cell.length_b   1.000
_cell.length_c   1.000
_cell.angle_alpha   90.00
_cell.angle_beta   90.00
_cell.angle_gamma   90.00
#
_symmetry.space_group_name_H-M   'P 1'
#
loop_
_entity.id
_entity.type
_entity.pdbx_description
1 polymer ?
#
loop_
_entity_poly.entity_id
_entity_poly.type
_entity_poly.pdbx_seq_one_letter_code
_entity_poly.pdbx_strand_id
1 'polypeptide(L)'
;MQTTIIIATHKPYWIPEDPMYLPVQMGHAIHPGIGYIGDDTGENISERNGNFCELTGLYWAAKNLDSDYIGIVHYRRYFASRLHRFERKKRRVIGHEELNAILATTNVVLPKERHYFIETNYTQYIHAHHEQDLRVTRAIIERKCPEYLPAYDTYMSKTHGHHFNMFVMKKELLQHYCTWLFDILFELEKELDISSYSTNDKRVFGFCERAPAGCLADHQQHRL
;
A
#
# COMPACT_ATOMS: atom_id res chain seq x y z
N MET A 1 2.52 -23.21 2.82
CA MET A 1 2.67 -21.76 2.70
C MET A 1 1.30 -21.17 2.49
N GLN A 2 0.79 -20.49 3.51
CA GLN A 2 -0.51 -19.83 3.50
C GLN A 2 -0.33 -18.39 3.01
N THR A 3 -1.07 -18.02 1.96
CA THR A 3 -1.06 -16.65 1.41
C THR A 3 -2.47 -16.08 1.51
N THR A 4 -2.62 -14.87 2.02
CA THR A 4 -3.87 -14.12 2.02
C THR A 4 -3.68 -12.74 1.42
N ILE A 5 -4.48 -12.41 0.42
CA ILE A 5 -4.47 -11.12 -0.25
C ILE A 5 -5.78 -10.41 0.06
N ILE A 6 -5.73 -9.33 0.81
CA ILE A 6 -6.90 -8.49 1.02
C ILE A 6 -7.22 -7.73 -0.27
N ILE A 7 -8.51 -7.70 -0.62
CA ILE A 7 -9.02 -6.85 -1.69
C ILE A 7 -9.65 -5.64 -1.01
N ALA A 8 -9.02 -4.47 -1.19
CA ALA A 8 -9.57 -3.20 -0.72
C ALA A 8 -10.83 -2.84 -1.52
N THR A 9 -11.98 -2.89 -0.85
CA THR A 9 -13.30 -2.60 -1.43
C THR A 9 -13.99 -1.44 -0.70
N HIS A 10 -14.84 -0.71 -1.41
CA HIS A 10 -15.75 0.31 -0.85
C HIS A 10 -17.18 0.17 -1.43
N LYS A 11 -17.39 -0.84 -2.28
CA LYS A 11 -18.66 -1.20 -2.90
C LYS A 11 -18.63 -2.64 -3.40
N PRO A 12 -19.78 -3.30 -3.55
CA PRO A 12 -19.85 -4.65 -4.11
C PRO A 12 -19.20 -4.72 -5.50
N TYR A 13 -18.43 -5.77 -5.74
CA TYR A 13 -17.76 -5.99 -7.01
C TYR A 13 -17.50 -7.47 -7.28
N TRP A 14 -17.04 -7.77 -8.50
CA TRP A 14 -16.59 -9.11 -8.84
C TRP A 14 -15.29 -9.45 -8.09
N ILE A 15 -15.29 -10.58 -7.39
CA ILE A 15 -14.15 -11.11 -6.63
C ILE A 15 -13.68 -12.42 -7.30
N PRO A 16 -12.36 -12.68 -7.38
CA PRO A 16 -11.84 -13.98 -7.82
C PRO A 16 -12.38 -15.13 -6.96
N GLU A 17 -12.57 -16.30 -7.55
CA GLU A 17 -13.09 -17.48 -6.83
C GLU A 17 -12.04 -18.12 -5.90
N ASP A 18 -10.76 -17.80 -6.10
CA ASP A 18 -9.66 -18.34 -5.32
C ASP A 18 -9.69 -17.84 -3.86
N PRO A 19 -9.75 -18.73 -2.84
CA PRO A 19 -9.88 -18.37 -1.43
C PRO A 19 -8.74 -17.52 -0.86
N MET A 20 -7.59 -17.46 -1.54
CA MET A 20 -6.50 -16.56 -1.18
C MET A 20 -6.93 -15.09 -1.19
N TYR A 21 -7.95 -14.74 -1.99
CA TYR A 21 -8.45 -13.38 -2.10
C TYR A 21 -9.57 -13.11 -1.10
N LEU A 22 -9.27 -12.27 -0.10
CA LEU A 22 -10.20 -11.90 0.96
C LEU A 22 -10.78 -10.50 0.70
N PRO A 23 -12.05 -10.35 0.31
CA PRO A 23 -12.65 -9.03 0.18
C PRO A 23 -12.84 -8.36 1.54
N VAL A 24 -12.28 -7.16 1.71
CA VAL A 24 -12.40 -6.36 2.92
C VAL A 24 -12.97 -4.99 2.56
N GLN A 25 -13.99 -4.54 3.29
CA GLN A 25 -14.54 -3.20 3.18
C GLN A 25 -13.64 -2.23 3.96
N MET A 26 -13.10 -1.24 3.26
CA MET A 26 -12.31 -0.17 3.86
C MET A 26 -13.23 0.88 4.48
N GLY A 27 -12.87 1.37 5.67
CA GLY A 27 -13.66 2.38 6.38
C GLY A 27 -15.02 1.87 6.81
N HIS A 28 -15.14 0.57 7.13
CA HIS A 28 -16.40 -0.02 7.58
C HIS A 28 -16.95 0.69 8.84
N ALA A 29 -16.10 1.25 9.70
CA ALA A 29 -16.53 2.01 10.88
C ALA A 29 -17.33 3.29 10.54
N ILE A 30 -17.13 3.88 9.36
CA ILE A 30 -17.74 5.16 8.95
C ILE A 30 -18.65 5.04 7.72
N HIS A 31 -18.82 3.83 7.20
CA HIS A 31 -19.59 3.55 6.00
C HIS A 31 -20.54 2.37 6.21
N PRO A 32 -21.74 2.37 5.60
CA PRO A 32 -22.65 1.24 5.70
C PRO A 32 -22.03 -0.03 5.12
N GLY A 33 -22.28 -1.17 5.77
CA GLY A 33 -21.78 -2.47 5.34
C GLY A 33 -22.24 -2.87 3.93
N ILE A 34 -21.34 -3.43 3.14
CA ILE A 34 -21.59 -3.85 1.74
C ILE A 34 -21.65 -5.37 1.55
N GLY A 35 -21.67 -6.13 2.65
CA GLY A 35 -21.71 -7.60 2.65
C GLY A 35 -20.34 -8.28 2.59
N TYR A 36 -19.25 -7.53 2.77
CA TYR A 36 -17.90 -8.07 3.02
C TYR A 36 -17.50 -7.83 4.47
N ILE A 37 -16.46 -8.50 4.94
CA ILE A 37 -15.91 -8.21 6.26
C ILE A 37 -15.35 -6.77 6.30
N GLY A 38 -15.49 -6.11 7.45
CA GLY A 38 -14.97 -4.77 7.66
C GLY A 38 -13.53 -4.76 8.18
N ASP A 39 -12.83 -3.66 7.92
CA ASP A 39 -11.53 -3.35 8.52
C ASP A 39 -11.63 -2.75 9.94
N ASP A 40 -12.79 -2.84 10.60
CA ASP A 40 -13.14 -2.24 11.90
C ASP A 40 -13.20 -3.25 13.06
N THR A 41 -12.61 -4.44 12.86
CA THR A 41 -12.54 -5.51 13.87
C THR A 41 -11.12 -5.67 14.42
N GLY A 42 -10.98 -6.15 15.66
CA GLY A 42 -9.67 -6.30 16.29
C GLY A 42 -8.90 -4.97 16.39
N GLU A 43 -7.58 -5.01 16.25
CA GLU A 43 -6.76 -3.79 16.23
C GLU A 43 -6.89 -3.11 14.86
N ASN A 44 -7.37 -1.86 14.82
CA ASN A 44 -7.70 -1.19 13.58
C ASN A 44 -7.63 0.35 13.65
N ILE A 45 -7.71 0.97 12.47
CA ILE A 45 -7.82 2.42 12.28
C ILE A 45 -8.93 2.77 11.27
N SER A 46 -10.01 1.96 11.21
CA SER A 46 -11.06 2.08 10.19
C SER A 46 -11.72 3.47 10.17
N GLU A 47 -11.87 4.09 11.34
CA GLU A 47 -12.41 5.46 11.48
C GLU A 47 -11.60 6.52 10.73
N ARG A 48 -10.31 6.26 10.48
CA ARG A 48 -9.40 7.17 9.78
C ARG A 48 -9.44 7.04 8.26
N ASN A 49 -10.33 6.19 7.71
CA ASN A 49 -10.38 5.89 6.28
C ASN A 49 -10.58 7.13 5.40
N GLY A 50 -11.26 8.17 5.89
CA GLY A 50 -11.43 9.43 5.17
C GLY A 50 -10.11 10.06 4.71
N ASN A 51 -9.02 9.87 5.47
CA ASN A 51 -7.70 10.41 5.16
C ASN A 51 -6.68 9.31 4.79
N PHE A 52 -6.78 8.12 5.41
CA PHE A 52 -5.83 7.01 5.22
C PHE A 52 -6.20 6.07 4.07
N CYS A 53 -7.42 6.14 3.56
CA CYS A 53 -7.89 5.36 2.42
C CYS A 53 -7.61 3.84 2.59
N GLU A 54 -7.11 3.17 1.56
CA GLU A 54 -6.81 1.73 1.58
C GLU A 54 -5.77 1.31 2.65
N LEU A 55 -5.05 2.26 3.27
CA LEU A 55 -4.11 1.94 4.35
C LEU A 55 -4.82 1.44 5.62
N THR A 56 -6.10 1.77 5.83
CA THR A 56 -6.84 1.24 6.98
C THR A 56 -6.98 -0.27 6.91
N GLY A 57 -7.25 -0.81 5.71
CA GLY A 57 -7.24 -2.24 5.46
C GLY A 57 -5.86 -2.87 5.57
N LEU A 58 -4.82 -2.17 5.14
CA LEU A 58 -3.44 -2.66 5.29
C LEU A 58 -3.05 -2.79 6.77
N TYR A 59 -3.35 -1.77 7.57
CA TYR A 59 -3.14 -1.79 9.01
C TYR A 59 -3.86 -2.97 9.65
N TRP A 60 -5.15 -3.11 9.35
CA TRP A 60 -5.96 -4.20 9.86
C TRP A 60 -5.39 -5.57 9.46
N ALA A 61 -4.98 -5.75 8.20
CA ALA A 61 -4.42 -7.00 7.72
C ALA A 61 -3.12 -7.36 8.46
N ALA A 62 -2.23 -6.40 8.69
CA ALA A 62 -0.96 -6.63 9.37
C ALA A 62 -1.12 -7.04 10.85
N LYS A 63 -2.23 -6.62 11.49
CA LYS A 63 -2.50 -6.90 12.90
C LYS A 63 -3.35 -8.15 13.14
N ASN A 64 -4.26 -8.45 12.22
CA ASN A 64 -5.31 -9.43 12.47
C ASN A 64 -5.19 -10.71 11.62
N LEU A 65 -4.45 -10.70 10.51
CA LEU A 65 -4.29 -11.89 9.67
C LEU A 65 -3.13 -12.77 10.10
N ASP A 66 -3.37 -14.08 10.08
CA ASP A 66 -2.37 -15.10 10.31
C ASP A 66 -2.11 -15.90 9.02
N SER A 67 -1.13 -15.45 8.25
CA SER A 67 -0.69 -16.09 7.01
C SER A 67 0.79 -15.84 6.79
N ASP A 68 1.50 -16.77 6.16
CA ASP A 68 2.94 -16.66 5.88
C ASP A 68 3.24 -15.46 4.98
N TYR A 69 2.35 -15.21 4.01
CA TYR A 69 2.39 -14.07 3.12
C TYR A 69 1.06 -13.32 3.16
N ILE A 70 1.16 -12.00 3.23
CA ILE A 70 0.01 -11.11 3.25
C ILE A 70 0.18 -10.09 2.13
N GLY A 71 -0.90 -9.84 1.39
CA GLY A 71 -0.91 -8.89 0.30
C GLY A 71 -2.12 -7.98 0.31
N ILE A 72 -2.05 -6.93 -0.49
CA ILE A 72 -3.14 -6.00 -0.73
C ILE A 72 -3.29 -5.76 -2.23
N VAL A 73 -4.53 -5.75 -2.70
CA VAL A 73 -4.92 -5.38 -4.06
C VAL A 73 -6.15 -4.48 -4.04
N HIS A 74 -6.36 -3.69 -5.09
CA HIS A 74 -7.60 -2.93 -5.22
C HIS A 74 -8.68 -3.76 -5.89
N TYR A 75 -9.95 -3.56 -5.55
CA TYR A 75 -11.08 -4.31 -6.11
C TYR A 75 -11.18 -4.39 -7.66
N ARG A 76 -10.53 -3.49 -8.40
CA ARG A 76 -10.48 -3.49 -9.89
C ARG A 76 -9.11 -3.78 -10.50
N ARG A 77 -8.08 -3.99 -9.69
CA ARG A 77 -6.68 -4.14 -10.13
C ARG A 77 -6.06 -5.31 -9.37
N TYR A 78 -5.66 -6.34 -10.11
CA TYR A 78 -5.10 -7.58 -9.58
C TYR A 78 -3.77 -7.87 -10.27
N PHE A 79 -2.93 -8.69 -9.64
CA PHE A 79 -1.74 -9.24 -10.27
C PHE A 79 -2.15 -10.17 -11.43
N ALA A 80 -1.43 -10.07 -12.54
CA ALA A 80 -1.74 -10.82 -13.74
C ALA A 80 -0.90 -12.10 -13.82
N SER A 81 -1.56 -13.21 -14.12
CA SER A 81 -0.94 -14.50 -14.45
C SER A 81 -0.06 -14.38 -15.70
N ARG A 82 1.10 -15.02 -15.66
CA ARG A 82 1.98 -15.20 -16.82
C ARG A 82 1.46 -16.30 -17.75
N LEU A 83 0.79 -17.32 -17.18
CA LEU A 83 0.23 -18.46 -17.90
C LEU A 83 -1.00 -18.05 -18.73
N HIS A 84 -1.82 -17.14 -18.21
CA HIS A 84 -3.08 -16.73 -18.84
C HIS A 84 -2.99 -15.35 -19.52
N ARG A 85 -1.83 -14.95 -20.05
CA ARG A 85 -1.61 -13.57 -20.54
C ARG A 85 -2.62 -13.11 -21.62
N PHE A 86 -3.09 -14.03 -22.45
CA PHE A 86 -4.02 -13.76 -23.56
C PHE A 86 -5.51 -13.93 -23.20
N GLU A 87 -5.81 -14.29 -21.96
CA GLU A 87 -7.19 -14.47 -21.49
C GLU A 87 -7.93 -13.14 -21.26
N ARG A 88 -9.25 -13.24 -21.05
CA ARG A 88 -10.07 -12.09 -20.63
C ARG A 88 -9.63 -11.58 -19.25
N LYS A 89 -9.74 -10.28 -19.01
CA LYS A 89 -9.22 -9.58 -17.81
C LYS A 89 -9.43 -10.34 -16.48
N LYS A 90 -10.63 -10.88 -16.24
CA LYS A 90 -10.98 -11.64 -15.01
C LYS A 90 -10.27 -12.99 -14.89
N ARG A 91 -10.07 -13.69 -16.01
CA ARG A 91 -9.33 -14.96 -16.09
C ARG A 91 -7.81 -14.79 -16.10
N ARG A 92 -7.33 -13.54 -16.22
CA ARG A 92 -5.90 -13.21 -16.10
C ARG A 92 -5.45 -13.01 -14.67
N VAL A 93 -6.33 -13.05 -13.68
CA VAL A 93 -5.94 -12.89 -12.28
C VAL A 93 -5.05 -14.07 -11.88
N ILE A 94 -3.91 -13.79 -11.25
CA ILE A 94 -3.00 -14.84 -10.79
C ILE A 94 -3.68 -15.72 -9.72
N GLY A 95 -3.56 -17.03 -9.86
CA GLY A 95 -4.08 -18.00 -8.90
C GLY A 95 -3.08 -18.36 -7.81
N HIS A 96 -3.55 -19.04 -6.77
CA HIS A 96 -2.79 -19.45 -5.60
C HIS A 96 -1.54 -20.27 -5.96
N GLU A 97 -1.67 -21.27 -6.84
CA GLU A 97 -0.55 -22.15 -7.22
C GLU A 97 0.59 -21.36 -7.89
N GLU A 98 0.26 -20.52 -8.87
CA GLU A 98 1.24 -19.70 -9.59
C GLU A 98 1.89 -18.68 -8.66
N LEU A 99 1.12 -18.01 -7.79
CA LEU A 99 1.68 -17.05 -6.85
C LEU A 99 2.58 -17.72 -5.82
N ASN A 100 2.18 -18.86 -5.26
CA ASN A 100 3.01 -19.58 -4.30
C ASN A 100 4.31 -20.09 -4.93
N ALA A 101 4.31 -20.49 -6.19
CA ALA A 101 5.55 -20.85 -6.90
C ALA A 101 6.51 -19.65 -7.03
N ILE A 102 5.98 -18.43 -7.20
CA ILE A 102 6.79 -17.20 -7.21
C ILE A 102 7.29 -16.90 -5.80
N LEU A 103 6.42 -16.91 -4.79
CA LEU A 103 6.76 -16.58 -3.40
C LEU A 103 7.73 -17.59 -2.77
N ALA A 104 7.81 -18.81 -3.28
CA ALA A 104 8.82 -19.78 -2.87
C ALA A 104 10.26 -19.32 -3.17
N THR A 105 10.45 -18.36 -4.09
CA THR A 105 11.77 -17.84 -4.48
C THR A 105 11.94 -16.34 -4.22
N THR A 106 10.91 -15.66 -3.72
CA THR A 106 10.97 -14.24 -3.38
C THR A 106 10.20 -13.92 -2.10
N ASN A 107 10.66 -12.92 -1.35
CA ASN A 107 9.97 -12.46 -0.16
C ASN A 107 8.90 -11.39 -0.45
N VAL A 108 8.98 -10.73 -1.62
CA VAL A 108 8.12 -9.60 -1.99
C VAL A 108 7.77 -9.67 -3.49
N VAL A 109 6.50 -9.44 -3.82
CA VAL A 109 5.98 -9.29 -5.18
C VAL A 109 5.33 -7.91 -5.30
N LEU A 110 5.81 -7.12 -6.26
CA LEU A 110 5.34 -5.78 -6.55
C LEU A 110 4.87 -5.65 -8.01
N PRO A 111 3.94 -4.73 -8.30
CA PRO A 111 3.65 -4.33 -9.67
C PRO A 111 4.89 -3.75 -10.34
N LYS A 112 4.97 -3.88 -11.66
CA LYS A 112 6.03 -3.21 -12.44
C LYS A 112 6.04 -1.72 -12.15
N GLU A 113 7.25 -1.18 -12.04
CA GLU A 113 7.49 0.25 -11.92
C GLU A 113 6.84 1.03 -13.08
N ARG A 114 6.54 2.30 -12.80
CA ARG A 114 6.17 3.28 -13.81
C ARG A 114 7.37 4.18 -14.05
N HIS A 115 7.57 4.56 -15.31
CA HIS A 115 8.59 5.54 -15.70
C HIS A 115 7.89 6.84 -16.11
N TYR A 116 8.21 7.92 -15.40
CA TYR A 116 7.85 9.28 -15.74
C TYR A 116 9.04 9.89 -16.50
N PHE A 117 8.98 9.97 -17.82
CA PHE A 117 10.13 10.36 -18.63
C PHE A 117 10.60 11.83 -18.43
N ILE A 118 9.83 12.64 -17.71
CA ILE A 118 10.03 14.10 -17.60
C ILE A 118 10.13 14.58 -16.15
N GLU A 119 9.38 13.96 -15.23
CA GLU A 119 9.24 14.42 -13.85
C GLU A 119 9.87 13.42 -12.87
N THR A 120 10.43 13.93 -11.79
CA THR A 120 10.80 13.11 -10.64
C THR A 120 9.58 12.80 -9.78
N ASN A 121 9.71 11.80 -8.91
CA ASN A 121 8.68 11.48 -7.92
C ASN A 121 8.33 12.71 -7.06
N TYR A 122 9.32 13.54 -6.72
CA TYR A 122 9.10 14.82 -6.04
C TYR A 122 8.30 15.81 -6.87
N THR A 123 8.75 16.13 -8.09
CA THR A 123 8.09 17.15 -8.92
C THR A 123 6.65 16.74 -9.28
N GLN A 124 6.44 15.44 -9.53
CA GLN A 124 5.12 14.90 -9.82
C GLN A 124 4.16 15.09 -8.64
N TYR A 125 4.63 14.88 -7.40
CA TYR A 125 3.80 15.07 -6.21
C TYR A 125 3.41 16.53 -6.04
N ILE A 126 4.37 17.47 -6.08
CA ILE A 126 4.09 18.89 -5.80
C ILE A 126 3.26 19.57 -6.90
N HIS A 127 3.23 19.01 -8.12
CA HIS A 127 2.33 19.48 -9.17
C HIS A 127 0.88 19.03 -8.95
N ALA A 128 0.67 17.95 -8.20
CA ALA A 128 -0.65 17.37 -7.93
C ALA A 128 -1.17 17.69 -6.52
N HIS A 129 -0.28 17.96 -5.57
CA HIS A 129 -0.54 18.04 -4.12
C HIS A 129 0.34 19.10 -3.45
N HIS A 130 0.23 19.25 -2.13
CA HIS A 130 0.93 20.30 -1.38
C HIS A 130 2.37 19.88 -1.06
N GLU A 131 3.34 20.71 -1.45
CA GLU A 131 4.77 20.48 -1.14
C GLU A 131 5.04 20.33 0.37
N GLN A 132 4.25 21.01 1.20
CA GLN A 132 4.34 20.92 2.65
C GLN A 132 4.23 19.48 3.15
N ASP A 133 3.41 18.64 2.51
CA ASP A 133 3.24 17.22 2.86
C ASP A 133 4.58 16.48 2.85
N LEU A 134 5.35 16.65 1.78
CA LEU A 134 6.66 16.00 1.60
C LEU A 134 7.72 16.59 2.51
N ARG A 135 7.67 17.91 2.76
CA ARG A 135 8.60 18.58 3.66
C ARG A 135 8.45 18.08 5.10
N VAL A 136 7.22 18.00 5.61
CA VAL A 136 6.94 17.49 6.95
C VAL A 136 7.27 16.00 7.04
N THR A 137 6.89 15.21 6.03
CA THR A 137 7.26 13.78 5.95
C THR A 137 8.78 13.57 6.04
N ARG A 138 9.55 14.31 5.24
CA ARG A 138 11.02 14.23 5.25
C ARG A 138 11.61 14.61 6.61
N ALA A 139 11.09 15.66 7.26
CA ALA A 139 11.54 16.08 8.59
C ALA A 139 11.23 15.03 9.67
N ILE A 140 10.08 14.33 9.58
CA ILE A 140 9.76 13.21 10.47
C ILE A 140 10.74 12.07 10.27
N ILE A 141 11.04 11.69 9.02
CA ILE A 141 12.03 10.64 8.70
C ILE A 141 13.40 11.00 9.26
N GLU A 142 13.87 12.23 9.04
CA GLU A 142 15.15 12.71 9.54
C GLU A 142 15.28 12.61 11.07
N ARG A 143 14.19 12.85 11.82
CA ARG A 143 14.20 12.77 13.29
C ARG A 143 14.03 11.34 13.82
N LYS A 144 13.17 10.53 13.21
CA LYS A 144 12.76 9.22 13.77
C LYS A 144 13.56 8.05 13.20
N CYS A 145 13.97 8.14 11.96
CA CYS A 145 14.66 7.06 11.24
C CYS A 145 15.65 7.63 10.20
N PRO A 146 16.65 8.42 10.66
CA PRO A 146 17.60 9.13 9.80
C PRO A 146 18.37 8.21 8.84
N GLU A 147 18.51 6.93 9.17
CA GLU A 147 19.14 5.93 8.31
C GLU A 147 18.38 5.70 6.98
N TYR A 148 17.08 6.03 6.92
CA TYR A 148 16.26 5.95 5.72
C TYR A 148 16.27 7.24 4.89
N LEU A 149 16.77 8.35 5.43
CA LEU A 149 16.75 9.65 4.76
C LEU A 149 17.50 9.64 3.40
N PRO A 150 18.69 9.02 3.27
CA PRO A 150 19.37 8.94 1.98
C PRO A 150 18.57 8.16 0.92
N ALA A 151 17.90 7.08 1.33
CA ALA A 151 17.07 6.27 0.44
C ALA A 151 15.79 7.03 0.05
N TYR A 152 15.19 7.79 0.97
CA TYR A 152 14.04 8.66 0.68
C TYR A 152 14.41 9.75 -0.33
N ASP A 153 15.52 10.47 -0.12
CA ASP A 153 15.98 11.52 -1.02
C ASP A 153 16.34 10.95 -2.41
N THR A 154 16.96 9.77 -2.45
CA THR A 154 17.24 9.06 -3.70
C THR A 154 15.94 8.73 -4.44
N TYR A 155 14.97 8.11 -3.77
CA TYR A 155 13.67 7.78 -4.37
C TYR A 155 12.96 9.03 -4.90
N MET A 156 12.96 10.13 -4.14
CA MET A 156 12.33 11.38 -4.56
C MET A 156 12.97 12.01 -5.81
N SER A 157 14.26 11.77 -6.03
CA SER A 157 15.01 12.23 -7.19
C SER A 157 14.80 11.36 -8.45
N LYS A 158 14.29 10.13 -8.30
CA LYS A 158 14.07 9.20 -9.42
C LYS A 158 12.88 9.65 -10.28
N THR A 159 12.97 9.30 -11.55
CA THR A 159 11.91 9.44 -12.57
C THR A 159 11.07 8.17 -12.74
N HIS A 160 11.20 7.22 -11.82
CA HIS A 160 10.47 5.96 -11.82
C HIS A 160 10.22 5.48 -10.40
N GLY A 161 9.26 4.57 -10.24
CA GLY A 161 8.99 3.95 -8.95
C GLY A 161 7.73 3.09 -8.92
N HIS A 162 7.45 2.56 -7.73
CA HIS A 162 6.23 1.82 -7.43
C HIS A 162 5.15 2.78 -6.89
N HIS A 163 4.14 3.06 -7.71
CA HIS A 163 3.06 4.02 -7.38
C HIS A 163 1.74 3.32 -7.06
N PHE A 164 1.78 2.06 -6.62
CA PHE A 164 0.57 1.32 -6.27
C PHE A 164 0.71 0.75 -4.88
N ASN A 165 -0.32 0.94 -4.06
CA ASN A 165 -0.47 0.34 -2.74
C ASN A 165 -0.95 -1.12 -2.95
N MET A 166 -0.18 -1.86 -3.73
CA MET A 166 -0.44 -3.25 -4.09
C MET A 166 0.87 -4.02 -4.00
N PHE A 167 0.87 -5.08 -3.22
CA PHE A 167 2.01 -5.98 -3.06
C PHE A 167 1.55 -7.30 -2.45
N VAL A 168 2.41 -8.30 -2.48
CA VAL A 168 2.33 -9.49 -1.64
C VAL A 168 3.69 -9.68 -1.00
N MET A 169 3.77 -9.82 0.31
CA MET A 169 5.06 -9.96 1.00
C MET A 169 4.98 -10.89 2.21
N LYS A 170 6.13 -11.42 2.62
CA LYS A 170 6.26 -12.26 3.81
C LYS A 170 5.79 -11.49 5.05
N LYS A 171 5.04 -12.15 5.96
CA LYS A 171 4.43 -11.54 7.15
C LYS A 171 5.39 -10.70 7.99
N GLU A 172 6.58 -11.20 8.23
CA GLU A 172 7.62 -10.52 9.02
C GLU A 172 8.04 -9.19 8.36
N LEU A 173 8.22 -9.17 7.04
CA LEU A 173 8.54 -7.95 6.29
C LEU A 173 7.36 -6.98 6.30
N LEU A 174 6.13 -7.50 6.19
CA LEU A 174 4.93 -6.68 6.28
C LEU A 174 4.82 -5.99 7.65
N GLN A 175 5.08 -6.73 8.73
CA GLN A 175 5.04 -6.20 10.08
C GLN A 175 6.10 -5.11 10.29
N HIS A 176 7.32 -5.32 9.80
CA HIS A 176 8.36 -4.31 9.85
C HIS A 176 7.97 -3.06 9.05
N TYR A 177 7.49 -3.26 7.81
CA TYR A 177 7.02 -2.19 6.95
C TYR A 177 5.90 -1.39 7.58
N CYS A 178 4.85 -2.04 8.07
CA CYS A 178 3.70 -1.37 8.67
C CYS A 178 4.10 -0.65 9.96
N THR A 179 4.95 -1.24 10.80
CA THR A 179 5.43 -0.58 12.02
C THR A 179 6.14 0.72 11.67
N TRP A 180 7.07 0.69 10.71
CA TRP A 180 7.80 1.88 10.29
C TRP A 180 6.91 2.91 9.58
N LEU A 181 6.06 2.48 8.65
CA LEU A 181 5.19 3.35 7.88
C LEU A 181 4.18 4.08 8.78
N PHE A 182 3.44 3.34 9.61
CA PHE A 182 2.38 3.94 10.43
C PHE A 182 2.96 4.81 11.54
N ASP A 183 4.17 4.50 12.05
CA ASP A 183 4.87 5.37 12.99
C ASP A 183 5.25 6.74 12.39
N ILE A 184 5.51 6.81 11.07
CA ILE A 184 5.69 8.08 10.35
C ILE A 184 4.33 8.75 10.10
N LEU A 185 3.35 8.02 9.57
CA LEU A 185 2.06 8.60 9.19
C LEU A 185 1.27 9.14 10.39
N PHE A 186 1.35 8.50 11.56
CA PHE A 186 0.70 9.01 12.77
C PHE A 186 1.37 10.26 13.34
N GLU A 187 2.67 10.47 13.10
CA GLU A 187 3.29 11.76 13.42
C GLU A 187 2.91 12.82 12.38
N LEU A 188 2.86 12.45 11.11
CA LEU A 188 2.42 13.35 10.04
C LEU A 188 0.99 13.85 10.28
N GLU A 189 0.09 12.98 10.76
CA GLU A 189 -1.28 13.33 11.13
C GLU A 189 -1.34 14.37 12.26
N LYS A 190 -0.38 14.38 13.18
CA LYS A 190 -0.33 15.36 14.28
C LYS A 190 0.23 16.71 13.83
N GLU A 191 1.15 16.70 12.87
CA GLU A 191 1.88 17.91 12.44
C GLU A 191 1.24 18.63 11.26
N LEU A 192 0.47 17.93 10.44
CA LEU A 192 -0.11 18.49 9.22
C LEU A 192 -1.54 18.99 9.43
N ASP A 193 -1.75 20.30 9.26
CA ASP A 193 -3.09 20.88 9.19
C ASP A 193 -3.69 20.72 7.78
N ILE A 194 -4.67 19.82 7.67
CA ILE A 194 -5.40 19.53 6.43
C ILE A 194 -6.80 20.15 6.40
N SER A 195 -7.12 21.07 7.32
CA SER A 195 -8.45 21.67 7.43
C SER A 195 -8.89 22.39 6.15
N SER A 196 -7.93 23.05 5.49
CA SER A 196 -8.10 23.79 4.23
C SER A 196 -8.00 22.93 2.96
N TYR A 197 -7.67 21.63 3.09
CA TYR A 197 -7.41 20.78 1.93
C TYR A 197 -8.71 20.43 1.21
N SER A 198 -8.62 20.24 -0.11
CA SER A 198 -9.72 19.71 -0.90
C SER A 198 -10.09 18.29 -0.44
N THR A 199 -11.29 17.80 -0.76
CA THR A 199 -11.68 16.41 -0.45
C THR A 199 -10.68 15.39 -1.00
N ASN A 200 -10.05 15.68 -2.14
CA ASN A 200 -9.02 14.82 -2.70
C ASN A 200 -7.73 14.89 -1.86
N ASP A 201 -7.28 16.09 -1.51
CA ASP A 201 -5.98 16.27 -0.84
C ASP A 201 -6.02 15.85 0.63
N LYS A 202 -7.20 15.80 1.27
CA LYS A 202 -7.36 15.19 2.61
C LYS A 202 -6.94 13.73 2.67
N ARG A 203 -6.81 13.07 1.51
CA ARG A 203 -6.25 11.71 1.36
C ARG A 203 -4.72 11.67 1.41
N VAL A 204 -4.09 12.76 1.86
CA VAL A 204 -2.63 12.99 1.92
C VAL A 204 -1.85 11.80 2.46
N PHE A 205 -2.30 11.13 3.52
CA PHE A 205 -1.57 9.99 4.10
C PHE A 205 -1.45 8.82 3.12
N GLY A 206 -2.46 8.59 2.28
CA GLY A 206 -2.42 7.60 1.21
C GLY A 206 -1.52 7.99 0.03
N PHE A 207 -1.26 9.29 -0.16
CA PHE A 207 -0.30 9.76 -1.17
C PHE A 207 1.13 9.77 -0.64
N CYS A 208 1.32 10.24 0.60
CA CYS A 208 2.60 10.30 1.28
C CYS A 208 3.18 8.91 1.51
N GLU A 209 2.39 7.87 1.73
CA GLU A 209 2.88 6.48 1.91
C GLU A 209 3.75 5.97 0.76
N ARG A 210 3.54 6.46 -0.47
CA ARG A 210 4.23 5.96 -1.67
C ARG A 210 5.74 6.22 -1.63
N ALA A 211 6.14 7.33 -1.03
CA ALA A 211 7.53 7.73 -0.93
C ALA A 211 8.33 6.91 0.09
N PRO A 212 7.86 6.74 1.34
CA PRO A 212 8.37 5.76 2.28
C PRO A 212 8.37 4.32 1.73
N ALA A 213 7.30 3.89 1.05
CA ALA A 213 7.21 2.55 0.46
C ALA A 213 8.30 2.28 -0.58
N GLY A 214 8.51 3.23 -1.50
CA GLY A 214 9.57 3.16 -2.51
C GLY A 214 10.97 3.19 -1.89
N CYS A 215 11.17 4.02 -0.87
CA CYS A 215 12.41 4.06 -0.08
C CYS A 215 12.74 2.71 0.56
N LEU A 216 11.78 2.05 1.21
CA LEU A 216 12.01 0.74 1.82
C LEU A 216 12.32 -0.32 0.75
N ALA A 217 11.63 -0.29 -0.39
CA ALA A 217 11.90 -1.21 -1.49
C ALA A 217 13.33 -1.05 -2.02
N ASP A 218 13.79 0.19 -2.25
CA ASP A 218 15.16 0.49 -2.67
C ASP A 218 16.19 0.09 -1.60
N HIS A 219 15.91 0.35 -0.32
CA HIS A 219 16.82 0.00 0.77
C HIS A 219 16.99 -1.52 0.93
N GLN A 220 15.90 -2.28 0.77
CA GLN A 220 15.91 -3.74 0.89
C GLN A 220 16.53 -4.42 -0.34
N GLN A 221 16.50 -3.80 -1.53
CA GLN A 221 17.24 -4.29 -2.70
C GLN A 221 18.76 -4.25 -2.53
N HIS A 222 19.28 -3.44 -1.60
CA HIS A 222 20.71 -3.39 -1.27
C HIS A 222 21.12 -4.36 -0.14
N ARG A 223 20.16 -5.06 0.48
CA ARG A 223 20.41 -5.99 1.61
C ARG A 223 19.92 -7.42 1.38
N LEU A 224 19.49 -7.78 0.17
CA LEU A 224 19.08 -9.13 -0.23
C LEU A 224 19.65 -9.51 -1.60
#